data_AF-A0A8J3NRB9-F1
#
_entry.id   AF-A0A8J3NRB9-F1
#
_cell.length_a   1.000
_cell.length_b   1.000
_cell.length_c   1.000
_cell.angle_alpha   90.00
_cell.angle_beta   90.00
_cell.angle_gamma   90.00
#
_symmetry.space_group_name_H-M   'P 1'
#
loop_
_entity.id
_entity.type
_entity.pdbx_description
1 polymer ?
#
loop_
_entity_poly.entity_id
_entity_poly.type
_entity_poly.pdbx_seq_one_letter_code
_entity_poly.pdbx_strand_id
1 'polypeptide(L)'
;MTVVRRSVHPIEAESYRILRSAVDTSGLPRHSRDVAERVVHTTADPGWVADLVLDEAALAAGAAALAAGAPLVVDVTMVGAGITRYPARCLVGSARAAELAAAEGVTRSAAAVRLAAAEHPAGAVWAVGNAPTALFELLRLAAAGQLVPALVMGLPVGYVGAAESKAALRASGLPQLSNVSARGGSAVAAAAVNALLYGDPLAPAEPSPGGEGPFALAGPDSPRHGQDRQPGAREP
;
A
#
# COMPACT_ATOMS: atom_id res chain seq x y z
N MET A 1 -12.95 -9.34 6.15
CA MET A 1 -11.72 -9.99 5.65
C MET A 1 -10.73 -10.03 6.80
N THR A 2 -10.23 -11.20 7.18
CA THR A 2 -9.21 -11.32 8.24
C THR A 2 -7.93 -10.70 7.72
N VAL A 3 -7.45 -9.62 8.36
CA VAL A 3 -6.14 -9.03 8.06
C VAL A 3 -5.09 -10.08 8.39
N VAL A 4 -4.66 -10.85 7.40
CA VAL A 4 -3.61 -11.83 7.59
C VAL A 4 -2.35 -11.04 7.90
N ARG A 5 -1.92 -11.07 9.18
CA ARG A 5 -0.71 -10.38 9.64
C ARG A 5 0.49 -10.83 8.83
N ARG A 6 1.26 -9.85 8.34
CA ARG A 6 2.55 -10.10 7.70
C ARG A 6 3.61 -10.24 8.80
N SER A 7 4.28 -11.38 8.85
CA SER A 7 5.53 -11.49 9.60
C SER A 7 6.62 -10.75 8.81
N VAL A 8 7.21 -9.72 9.41
CA VAL A 8 8.33 -8.99 8.80
C VAL A 8 9.60 -9.81 8.97
N HIS A 9 10.27 -10.12 7.86
CA HIS A 9 11.49 -10.92 7.91
C HIS A 9 12.63 -10.12 8.57
N PRO A 10 13.52 -10.73 9.37
CA PRO A 10 14.61 -10.01 10.03
C PRO A 10 15.49 -9.18 9.09
N ILE A 11 15.74 -9.67 7.86
CA ILE A 11 16.50 -8.92 6.84
C ILE A 11 15.74 -7.66 6.38
N GLU A 12 14.42 -7.73 6.24
CA GLU A 12 13.62 -6.54 5.92
C GLU A 12 13.70 -5.54 7.07
N ALA A 13 13.47 -5.97 8.30
CA ALA A 13 13.58 -5.10 9.47
C ALA A 13 14.96 -4.43 9.55
N GLU A 14 16.04 -5.17 9.34
CA GLU A 14 17.39 -4.62 9.34
C GLU A 14 17.62 -3.63 8.18
N SER A 15 17.10 -3.92 7.00
CA SER A 15 17.17 -2.99 5.87
C SER A 15 16.47 -1.66 6.17
N TYR A 16 15.32 -1.67 6.87
CA TYR A 16 14.67 -0.42 7.29
C TYR A 16 15.46 0.33 8.37
N ARG A 17 16.16 -0.36 9.27
CA ARG A 17 17.07 0.30 10.22
C ARG A 17 18.21 1.02 9.50
N ILE A 18 18.84 0.34 8.54
CA ILE A 18 19.90 0.93 7.71
C ILE A 18 19.35 2.13 6.93
N LEU A 19 18.19 2.00 6.28
CA LEU A 19 17.52 3.08 5.57
C LEU A 19 17.32 4.31 6.46
N ARG A 20 16.74 4.16 7.65
CA ARG A 20 16.48 5.28 8.58
C ARG A 20 17.76 5.90 9.14
N SER A 21 18.87 5.17 9.14
CA SER A 21 20.18 5.74 9.49
C SER A 21 20.79 6.58 8.35
N ALA A 22 20.40 6.30 7.10
CA ALA A 22 20.91 6.97 5.91
C ALA A 22 20.02 8.15 5.44
N VAL A 23 18.73 8.13 5.78
CA VAL A 23 17.74 9.10 5.30
C VAL A 23 16.82 9.52 6.45
N ASP A 24 16.78 10.82 6.75
CA ASP A 24 15.88 11.34 7.77
C ASP A 24 14.45 11.50 7.22
N THR A 25 13.55 10.63 7.67
CA THR A 25 12.12 10.65 7.37
C THR A 25 11.28 11.06 8.58
N SER A 26 11.92 11.48 9.69
CA SER A 26 11.27 11.75 10.97
C SER A 26 10.30 12.94 10.93
N GLY A 27 10.47 13.84 9.97
CA GLY A 27 9.56 14.96 9.71
C GLY A 27 8.32 14.58 8.89
N LEU A 28 8.27 13.38 8.28
CA LEU A 28 7.12 12.95 7.50
C LEU A 28 6.01 12.41 8.42
N PRO A 29 4.73 12.75 8.13
CA PRO A 29 3.57 12.11 8.75
C PRO A 29 3.52 10.61 8.51
N ARG A 30 2.66 9.89 9.25
CA ARG A 30 2.64 8.42 9.30
C ARG A 30 2.56 7.77 7.92
N HIS A 31 1.49 8.00 7.16
CA HIS A 31 1.30 7.33 5.87
C HIS A 31 2.32 7.81 4.81
N SER A 32 2.66 9.09 4.85
CA SER A 32 3.69 9.69 4.02
C SER A 32 5.06 9.04 4.25
N ARG A 33 5.42 8.80 5.51
CA ARG A 33 6.64 8.07 5.90
C ARG A 33 6.61 6.63 5.42
N ASP A 34 5.52 5.92 5.69
CA ASP A 34 5.37 4.52 5.27
C ASP A 34 5.59 4.38 3.76
N VAL A 35 5.00 5.26 2.95
CA VAL A 35 5.18 5.24 1.49
C VAL A 35 6.60 5.64 1.10
N ALA A 36 7.13 6.74 1.62
CA ALA A 36 8.46 7.21 1.25
C ALA A 36 9.54 6.16 1.55
N GLU A 37 9.53 5.59 2.76
CA GLU A 37 10.48 4.55 3.15
C GLU A 37 10.32 3.27 2.32
N ARG A 38 9.08 2.86 2.03
CA ARG A 38 8.84 1.66 1.20
C ARG A 38 9.35 1.83 -0.22
N VAL A 39 9.19 3.02 -0.79
CA VAL A 39 9.74 3.36 -2.11
C VAL A 39 11.25 3.35 -2.06
N VAL A 40 11.88 4.07 -1.13
CA VAL A 40 13.35 4.12 -0.96
C VAL A 40 13.94 2.72 -0.75
N HIS A 41 13.29 1.89 0.08
CA HIS A 41 13.70 0.50 0.31
C HIS A 41 13.65 -0.34 -0.96
N THR A 42 12.60 -0.15 -1.78
CA THR A 42 12.41 -0.90 -3.03
C THR A 42 13.41 -0.49 -4.10
N THR A 43 13.81 0.79 -4.14
CA THR A 43 14.69 1.33 -5.18
C THR A 43 16.14 1.48 -4.76
N ALA A 44 16.44 1.34 -3.46
CA ALA A 44 17.72 1.67 -2.85
C ALA A 44 18.20 3.10 -3.19
N ASP A 45 17.27 4.05 -3.31
CA ASP A 45 17.56 5.43 -3.75
C ASP A 45 16.90 6.44 -2.79
N PRO A 46 17.69 7.07 -1.88
CA PRO A 46 17.23 8.14 -0.99
C PRO A 46 16.62 9.35 -1.70
N GLY A 47 17.00 9.59 -2.95
CA GLY A 47 16.55 10.73 -3.74
C GLY A 47 15.05 10.70 -4.06
N TRP A 48 14.35 9.61 -3.74
CA TRP A 48 12.89 9.55 -3.82
C TRP A 48 12.19 10.41 -2.76
N VAL A 49 12.79 10.61 -1.58
CA VAL A 49 12.16 11.44 -0.52
C VAL A 49 11.87 12.85 -1.00
N ALA A 50 12.79 13.44 -1.77
CA ALA A 50 12.63 14.77 -2.35
C ALA A 50 11.78 14.80 -3.65
N ASP A 51 11.56 13.64 -4.27
CA ASP A 51 10.86 13.53 -5.57
C ASP A 51 9.38 13.27 -5.40
N LEU A 52 9.01 12.56 -4.33
CA LEU A 52 7.64 12.20 -4.02
C LEU A 52 6.83 13.43 -3.63
N VAL A 53 5.59 13.46 -4.11
CA VAL A 53 4.57 14.42 -3.71
C VAL A 53 3.48 13.64 -2.99
N LEU A 54 3.43 13.85 -1.68
CA LEU A 54 2.63 13.07 -0.74
C LEU A 54 1.59 13.99 -0.10
N ASP A 55 0.35 13.50 -0.05
CA ASP A 55 -0.74 14.13 0.69
C ASP A 55 -1.19 13.16 1.79
N GLU A 56 -0.89 13.47 3.04
CA GLU A 56 -1.20 12.59 4.17
C GLU A 56 -2.69 12.28 4.29
N ALA A 57 -3.56 13.26 4.03
CA ALA A 57 -5.00 13.07 4.14
C ALA A 57 -5.49 12.13 3.03
N ALA A 58 -5.00 12.32 1.80
CA ALA A 58 -5.33 11.42 0.69
C ALA A 58 -4.80 10.00 0.92
N LEU A 59 -3.59 9.85 1.46
CA LEU A 59 -3.00 8.54 1.78
C LEU A 59 -3.75 7.83 2.91
N ALA A 60 -4.12 8.55 3.96
CA ALA A 60 -4.95 8.00 5.04
C ALA A 60 -6.32 7.55 4.53
N ALA A 61 -6.97 8.36 3.69
CA ALA A 61 -8.26 8.01 3.07
C ALA A 61 -8.13 6.78 2.16
N GLY A 62 -7.06 6.70 1.35
CA GLY A 62 -6.78 5.54 0.50
C GLY A 62 -6.51 4.27 1.30
N ALA A 63 -5.73 4.35 2.39
CA ALA A 63 -5.50 3.22 3.29
C ALA A 63 -6.80 2.73 3.93
N ALA A 64 -7.65 3.66 4.40
CA ALA A 64 -8.97 3.34 4.95
C ALA A 64 -9.89 2.68 3.91
N ALA A 65 -9.89 3.18 2.66
CA ALA A 65 -10.66 2.60 1.57
C ALA A 65 -10.22 1.16 1.27
N LEU A 66 -8.92 0.89 1.20
CA LEU A 66 -8.39 -0.48 1.02
C LEU A 66 -8.76 -1.38 2.20
N ALA A 67 -8.66 -0.89 3.44
CA ALA A 67 -9.08 -1.64 4.62
C ALA A 67 -10.59 -1.98 4.60
N ALA A 68 -11.41 -1.11 4.02
CA ALA A 68 -12.85 -1.31 3.81
C ALA A 68 -13.18 -2.21 2.59
N GLY A 69 -12.17 -2.67 1.84
CA GLY A 69 -12.36 -3.57 0.69
C GLY A 69 -12.61 -2.85 -0.65
N ALA A 70 -12.23 -1.58 -0.78
CA ALA A 70 -12.34 -0.84 -2.03
C ALA A 70 -11.62 -1.53 -3.19
N PRO A 71 -12.15 -1.52 -4.42
CA PRO A 71 -11.44 -2.07 -5.58
C PRO A 71 -10.08 -1.41 -5.77
N LEU A 72 -9.05 -2.22 -6.05
CA LEU A 72 -7.74 -1.74 -6.45
C LEU A 72 -7.54 -1.97 -7.94
N VAL A 73 -7.44 -0.91 -8.72
CA VAL A 73 -7.25 -0.96 -10.18
C VAL A 73 -5.81 -0.60 -10.53
N VAL A 74 -5.20 -1.37 -11.42
CA VAL A 74 -3.83 -1.16 -11.88
C VAL A 74 -3.74 -1.06 -13.40
N ASP A 75 -2.81 -0.26 -13.90
CA ASP A 75 -2.65 -0.02 -15.35
C ASP A 75 -1.98 -1.18 -16.09
N VAL A 76 -1.08 -1.91 -15.41
CA VAL A 76 -0.36 -3.06 -15.97
C VAL A 76 -0.25 -4.23 -14.99
N THR A 77 -0.13 -5.44 -15.55
CA THR A 77 -0.06 -6.69 -14.77
C THR A 77 1.10 -6.71 -13.78
N MET A 78 2.24 -6.10 -14.13
CA MET A 78 3.41 -6.04 -13.24
C MET A 78 3.15 -5.27 -11.94
N VAL A 79 2.33 -4.22 -11.96
CA VAL A 79 1.93 -3.51 -10.72
C VAL A 79 1.13 -4.47 -9.84
N GLY A 80 0.12 -5.13 -10.44
CA GLY A 80 -0.71 -6.13 -9.77
C GLY A 80 0.10 -7.27 -9.14
N ALA A 81 1.08 -7.81 -9.88
CA ALA A 81 1.93 -8.90 -9.42
C ALA A 81 2.84 -8.51 -8.24
N GLY A 82 3.19 -7.22 -8.10
CA GLY A 82 3.96 -6.72 -6.97
C GLY A 82 3.13 -6.50 -5.69
N ILE A 83 1.80 -6.59 -5.76
CA ILE A 83 0.90 -6.39 -4.62
C ILE A 83 0.65 -7.76 -3.96
N THR A 84 1.02 -7.87 -2.69
CA THR A 84 1.25 -9.20 -2.07
C THR A 84 0.06 -9.77 -1.30
N ARG A 85 -0.91 -8.95 -0.86
CA ARG A 85 -2.06 -9.39 -0.03
C ARG A 85 -3.38 -8.70 -0.39
N TYR A 86 -3.47 -8.13 -1.59
CA TYR A 86 -4.68 -7.46 -2.04
C TYR A 86 -4.96 -7.78 -3.51
N PRO A 87 -6.19 -8.18 -3.87
CA PRO A 87 -6.51 -8.45 -5.27
C PRO A 87 -6.46 -7.15 -6.08
N ALA A 88 -5.73 -7.16 -7.18
CA ALA A 88 -5.64 -6.05 -8.12
C ALA A 88 -6.38 -6.37 -9.41
N ARG A 89 -7.22 -5.44 -9.87
CA ARG A 89 -7.92 -5.52 -11.15
C ARG A 89 -7.05 -4.87 -12.23
N CYS A 90 -6.61 -5.67 -13.21
CA CYS A 90 -5.86 -5.21 -14.37
C CYS A 90 -6.60 -5.63 -15.65
N LEU A 91 -6.90 -4.67 -16.53
CA LEU A 91 -7.66 -4.93 -17.76
C LEU A 91 -6.85 -4.79 -19.05
N VAL A 92 -5.59 -4.34 -18.98
CA VAL A 92 -4.78 -4.05 -20.18
C VAL A 92 -4.52 -5.26 -21.07
N GLY A 93 -4.50 -6.47 -20.48
CA GLY A 93 -4.32 -7.73 -21.20
C GLY A 93 -5.63 -8.37 -21.69
N SER A 94 -6.79 -7.74 -21.45
CA SER A 94 -8.08 -8.31 -21.85
C SER A 94 -8.38 -8.10 -23.34
N ALA A 95 -9.12 -9.04 -23.94
CA ALA A 95 -9.60 -8.92 -25.33
C ALA A 95 -10.45 -7.65 -25.51
N ARG A 96 -11.33 -7.34 -24.53
CA ARG A 96 -12.16 -6.12 -24.52
C ARG A 96 -11.33 -4.85 -24.60
N ALA A 97 -10.21 -4.77 -23.87
CA ALA A 97 -9.34 -3.59 -23.94
C ALA A 97 -8.63 -3.46 -25.29
N ALA A 98 -8.27 -4.58 -25.93
CA ALA A 98 -7.69 -4.59 -27.26
C ALA A 98 -8.71 -4.16 -28.34
N GLU A 99 -9.93 -4.68 -28.28
CA GLU A 99 -11.03 -4.33 -29.17
C GLU A 99 -11.39 -2.84 -29.07
N LEU A 100 -11.56 -2.33 -27.84
CA LEU A 100 -11.88 -0.92 -27.61
C LEU A 100 -10.75 0.00 -28.07
N ALA A 101 -9.49 -0.36 -27.80
CA ALA A 101 -8.34 0.41 -28.25
C ALA A 101 -8.28 0.53 -29.78
N ALA A 102 -8.53 -0.58 -30.49
CA ALA A 102 -8.57 -0.60 -31.94
C ALA A 102 -9.74 0.22 -32.50
N ALA A 103 -10.94 0.08 -31.91
CA ALA A 103 -12.14 0.77 -32.36
C ALA A 103 -12.08 2.28 -32.17
N GLU A 104 -11.48 2.76 -31.08
CA GLU A 104 -11.48 4.19 -30.70
C GLU A 104 -10.13 4.89 -30.97
N GLY A 105 -9.14 4.19 -31.51
CA GLY A 105 -7.82 4.78 -31.83
C GLY A 105 -7.04 5.22 -30.60
N VAL A 106 -7.23 4.56 -29.45
CA VAL A 106 -6.53 4.85 -28.19
C VAL A 106 -5.55 3.74 -27.81
N THR A 107 -4.68 3.99 -26.83
CA THR A 107 -3.81 2.93 -26.32
C THR A 107 -4.61 1.87 -25.56
N ARG A 108 -4.10 0.63 -25.53
CA ARG A 108 -4.70 -0.45 -24.71
C ARG A 108 -4.81 -0.09 -23.24
N SER A 109 -3.85 0.67 -22.71
CA SER A 109 -3.87 1.13 -21.32
C SER A 109 -4.96 2.18 -21.07
N ALA A 110 -5.20 3.11 -22.00
CA ALA A 110 -6.33 4.04 -21.92
C ALA A 110 -7.69 3.31 -22.03
N ALA A 111 -7.82 2.39 -22.99
CA ALA A 111 -9.02 1.55 -23.14
C ALA A 111 -9.30 0.73 -21.87
N ALA A 112 -8.28 0.14 -21.25
CA ALA A 112 -8.41 -0.58 -20.00
C ALA A 112 -8.90 0.29 -18.85
N VAL A 113 -8.44 1.55 -18.76
CA VAL A 113 -8.93 2.52 -17.78
C VAL A 113 -10.40 2.84 -18.00
N ARG A 114 -10.86 3.05 -19.24
CA ARG A 114 -12.28 3.27 -19.56
C ARG A 114 -13.14 2.09 -19.08
N LEU A 115 -12.71 0.87 -19.39
CA LEU A 115 -13.43 -0.35 -18.96
C LEU A 115 -13.46 -0.49 -17.44
N ALA A 116 -12.33 -0.25 -16.76
CA ALA A 116 -12.27 -0.35 -15.30
C ALA A 116 -13.08 0.77 -14.61
N ALA A 117 -13.13 1.97 -15.18
CA ALA A 117 -13.94 3.07 -14.67
C ALA A 117 -15.45 2.78 -14.82
N ALA A 118 -15.85 2.07 -15.88
CA ALA A 118 -17.23 1.59 -16.01
C ALA A 118 -17.56 0.49 -14.99
N GLU A 119 -16.61 -0.39 -14.64
CA GLU A 119 -16.77 -1.39 -13.57
C GLU A 119 -16.78 -0.75 -12.16
N HIS A 120 -16.00 0.33 -11.98
CA HIS A 120 -15.77 0.99 -10.70
C HIS A 120 -15.78 2.52 -10.83
N PRO A 121 -16.96 3.15 -11.01
CA PRO A 121 -17.06 4.59 -11.26
C PRO A 121 -16.75 5.44 -10.03
N ALA A 122 -16.81 4.87 -8.82
CA ALA A 122 -16.51 5.59 -7.58
C ALA A 122 -15.81 4.69 -6.54
N GLY A 123 -14.99 5.30 -5.69
CA GLY A 123 -14.43 4.68 -4.49
C GLY A 123 -13.28 3.70 -4.71
N ALA A 124 -12.88 3.43 -5.95
CA ALA A 124 -11.71 2.60 -6.23
C ALA A 124 -10.40 3.35 -5.98
N VAL A 125 -9.38 2.59 -5.55
CA VAL A 125 -7.99 3.05 -5.50
C VAL A 125 -7.32 2.68 -6.81
N TRP A 126 -6.61 3.62 -7.41
CA TRP A 126 -5.96 3.45 -8.71
C TRP A 126 -4.45 3.56 -8.55
N ALA A 127 -3.70 2.58 -9.07
CA ALA A 127 -2.25 2.62 -9.12
C ALA A 127 -1.75 2.51 -10.57
N VAL A 128 -1.19 3.62 -11.07
CA VAL A 128 -0.66 3.72 -12.43
C VAL A 128 0.86 3.74 -12.34
N GLY A 129 1.51 2.63 -12.69
CA GLY A 129 2.95 2.47 -12.55
C GLY A 129 3.72 2.52 -13.87
N ASN A 130 3.05 2.46 -15.03
CA ASN A 130 3.74 2.32 -16.30
C ASN A 130 3.29 3.33 -17.35
N ALA A 131 1.99 3.39 -17.66
CA ALA A 131 1.50 4.09 -18.84
C ALA A 131 1.03 5.52 -18.55
N PRO A 132 1.70 6.57 -19.05
CA PRO A 132 1.20 7.95 -18.95
C PRO A 132 -0.19 8.13 -19.56
N THR A 133 -0.47 7.39 -20.64
CA THR A 133 -1.79 7.41 -21.31
C THR A 133 -2.91 6.85 -20.45
N ALA A 134 -2.63 5.90 -19.54
CA ALA A 134 -3.62 5.46 -18.56
C ALA A 134 -3.94 6.58 -17.57
N LEU A 135 -2.91 7.29 -17.08
CA LEU A 135 -3.10 8.38 -16.13
C LEU A 135 -3.86 9.55 -16.78
N PHE A 136 -3.51 9.96 -18.00
CA PHE A 136 -4.26 10.99 -18.72
C PHE A 136 -5.73 10.60 -18.95
N GLU A 137 -6.00 9.35 -19.30
CA GLU A 137 -7.36 8.87 -19.52
C GLU A 137 -8.17 8.86 -18.22
N LEU A 138 -7.56 8.43 -17.10
CA LEU A 138 -8.17 8.49 -15.77
C LEU A 138 -8.57 9.93 -15.42
N LEU A 139 -7.65 10.88 -15.61
CA LEU A 139 -7.88 12.30 -15.35
C LEU A 139 -8.99 12.88 -16.23
N ARG A 140 -9.04 12.49 -17.52
CA ARG A 140 -10.09 12.90 -18.44
C ARG A 140 -11.47 12.43 -17.97
N LEU A 141 -11.59 11.17 -17.54
CA LEU A 141 -12.83 10.60 -17.02
C LEU A 141 -13.26 11.27 -15.71
N ALA A 142 -12.31 11.56 -14.82
CA ALA A 142 -12.58 12.24 -13.56
C ALA A 142 -13.05 13.69 -13.78
N ALA A 143 -12.41 14.43 -14.68
CA ALA A 143 -12.82 15.78 -15.05
C ALA A 143 -14.22 15.81 -15.70
N ALA A 144 -14.63 14.73 -16.36
CA ALA A 144 -15.97 14.57 -16.92
C ALA A 144 -17.02 14.09 -15.89
N GLY A 145 -16.64 13.90 -14.62
CA GLY A 145 -17.53 13.38 -13.59
C GLY A 145 -17.88 11.90 -13.73
N GLN A 146 -17.18 11.17 -14.60
CA GLN A 146 -17.42 9.75 -14.89
C GLN A 146 -16.64 8.82 -13.95
N LEU A 147 -15.68 9.37 -13.20
CA LEU A 147 -14.83 8.61 -12.29
C LEU A 147 -14.52 9.44 -11.04
N VAL A 148 -14.78 8.87 -9.86
CA VAL A 148 -14.49 9.48 -8.56
C VAL A 148 -13.60 8.53 -7.74
N PRO A 149 -12.27 8.58 -7.91
CA PRO A 149 -11.36 7.67 -7.23
C PRO A 149 -11.25 8.00 -5.73
N ALA A 150 -11.05 6.98 -4.89
CA ALA A 150 -10.72 7.17 -3.49
C ALA A 150 -9.27 7.66 -3.30
N LEU A 151 -8.37 7.19 -4.16
CA LEU A 151 -6.97 7.60 -4.22
C LEU A 151 -6.38 7.26 -5.59
N VAL A 152 -5.53 8.13 -6.14
CA VAL A 152 -4.76 7.89 -7.37
C VAL A 152 -3.26 7.92 -7.07
N MET A 153 -2.58 6.79 -7.18
CA MET A 153 -1.13 6.67 -7.14
C MET A 153 -0.58 6.75 -8.57
N GLY A 154 -0.27 7.98 -9.02
CA GLY A 154 0.25 8.27 -10.35
C GLY A 154 1.77 8.26 -10.39
N LEU A 155 2.35 7.11 -10.71
CA LEU A 155 3.79 6.88 -10.76
C LEU A 155 4.27 6.29 -12.11
N PRO A 156 3.76 6.73 -13.29
CA PRO A 156 4.30 6.27 -14.55
C PRO A 156 5.77 6.69 -14.70
N VAL A 157 6.54 5.82 -15.36
CA VAL A 157 7.95 6.04 -15.71
C VAL A 157 8.07 6.36 -17.19
N GLY A 158 9.04 7.20 -17.55
CA GLY A 158 9.44 7.38 -18.94
C GLY A 158 9.80 8.81 -19.29
N TYR A 159 10.39 8.97 -20.46
CA TYR A 159 10.82 10.27 -20.97
C TYR A 159 9.75 10.98 -21.82
N VAL A 160 8.61 10.35 -22.06
CA VAL A 160 7.51 10.91 -22.85
C VAL A 160 6.23 10.84 -22.04
N GLY A 161 5.69 12.00 -21.67
CA GLY A 161 4.37 12.12 -21.02
C GLY A 161 4.33 11.76 -19.54
N ALA A 162 5.36 11.12 -18.97
CA ALA A 162 5.33 10.69 -17.57
C ALA A 162 5.33 11.88 -16.60
N ALA A 163 6.26 12.83 -16.77
CA ALA A 163 6.32 14.03 -15.93
C ALA A 163 5.07 14.90 -16.10
N GLU A 164 4.58 15.02 -17.33
CA GLU A 164 3.41 15.82 -17.71
C GLU A 164 2.11 15.23 -17.16
N SER A 165 1.93 13.91 -17.26
CA SER A 165 0.75 13.23 -16.69
C SER A 165 0.71 13.33 -15.17
N LYS A 166 1.86 13.26 -14.50
CA LYS A 166 1.96 13.47 -13.06
C LYS A 166 1.71 14.92 -12.68
N ALA A 167 2.21 15.87 -13.45
CA ALA A 167 1.90 17.28 -13.26
C ALA A 167 0.39 17.55 -13.41
N ALA A 168 -0.26 16.94 -14.40
CA ALA A 168 -1.70 17.01 -14.59
C ALA A 168 -2.46 16.40 -13.40
N LEU A 169 -2.01 15.27 -12.86
CA LEU A 169 -2.59 14.68 -11.64
C LEU A 169 -2.48 15.63 -10.45
N ARG A 170 -1.31 16.25 -10.24
CA ARG A 170 -1.12 17.23 -9.16
C ARG A 170 -2.03 18.46 -9.31
N ALA A 171 -2.33 18.87 -10.54
CA ALA A 171 -3.23 20.00 -10.82
C ALA A 171 -4.73 19.62 -10.77
N SER A 172 -5.08 18.34 -10.69
CA SER A 172 -6.46 17.86 -10.85
C SER A 172 -7.35 18.04 -9.62
N GLY A 173 -6.75 18.21 -8.42
CA GLY A 173 -7.48 18.24 -7.14
C GLY A 173 -7.99 16.88 -6.66
N LEU A 174 -7.67 15.77 -7.36
CA LEU A 174 -8.00 14.43 -6.90
C LEU A 174 -7.15 14.03 -5.67
N PRO A 175 -7.66 13.15 -4.78
CA PRO A 175 -6.82 12.53 -3.75
C PRO A 175 -5.71 11.72 -4.43
N GLN A 176 -4.44 12.06 -4.17
CA GLN A 176 -3.34 11.54 -4.97
C GLN A 176 -2.05 11.29 -4.20
N LEU A 177 -1.20 10.48 -4.85
CA LEU A 177 0.23 10.37 -4.64
C LEU A 177 0.93 10.38 -6.00
N SER A 178 2.02 11.13 -6.13
CA SER A 178 2.83 11.16 -7.36
C SER A 178 4.30 11.48 -7.07
N ASN A 179 5.06 11.77 -8.12
CA ASN A 179 6.41 12.33 -8.05
C ASN A 179 6.66 13.33 -9.20
N VAL A 180 7.73 14.14 -9.10
CA VAL A 180 7.99 15.21 -10.07
C VAL A 180 8.81 14.78 -11.28
N SER A 181 9.78 13.88 -11.11
CA SER A 181 10.72 13.50 -12.18
C SER A 181 10.15 12.51 -13.20
N ALA A 182 10.96 12.07 -14.18
CA ALA A 182 10.64 10.98 -15.10
C ALA A 182 10.66 9.59 -14.44
N ARG A 183 11.14 9.48 -13.19
CA ARG A 183 11.17 8.23 -12.43
C ARG A 183 9.76 7.75 -12.12
N GLY A 184 9.60 6.45 -11.97
CA GLY A 184 8.31 5.82 -11.68
C GLY A 184 8.49 4.31 -11.74
N GLY A 185 7.45 3.62 -12.18
CA GLY A 185 7.55 2.22 -12.55
C GLY A 185 6.66 1.33 -11.72
N SER A 186 6.47 0.10 -12.21
CA SER A 186 5.58 -0.84 -11.55
C SER A 186 6.02 -1.21 -10.13
N ALA A 187 7.33 -1.31 -9.89
CA ALA A 187 7.87 -1.60 -8.56
C ALA A 187 7.55 -0.48 -7.55
N VAL A 188 7.69 0.79 -7.98
CA VAL A 188 7.39 1.96 -7.13
C VAL A 188 5.90 2.07 -6.85
N ALA A 189 5.05 1.87 -7.86
CA ALA A 189 3.59 1.86 -7.68
C ALA A 189 3.14 0.73 -6.73
N ALA A 190 3.67 -0.48 -6.91
CA ALA A 190 3.37 -1.60 -6.02
C ALA A 190 3.91 -1.35 -4.59
N ALA A 191 5.08 -0.72 -4.46
CA ALA A 191 5.64 -0.32 -3.17
C ALA A 191 4.71 0.65 -2.43
N ALA A 192 4.22 1.69 -3.11
CA ALA A 192 3.27 2.65 -2.53
C ALA A 192 1.97 1.97 -2.06
N VAL A 193 1.39 1.08 -2.88
CA VAL A 193 0.21 0.30 -2.47
C VAL A 193 0.52 -0.56 -1.24
N ASN A 194 1.61 -1.33 -1.26
CA ASN A 194 1.98 -2.21 -0.16
C ASN A 194 2.25 -1.44 1.14
N ALA A 195 2.79 -0.21 1.06
CA ALA A 195 2.96 0.66 2.23
C ALA A 195 1.61 0.97 2.89
N LEU A 196 0.58 1.29 2.11
CA LEU A 196 -0.75 1.56 2.65
C LEU A 196 -1.45 0.32 3.20
N LEU A 197 -1.12 -0.87 2.68
CA LEU A 197 -1.67 -2.13 3.17
C LEU A 197 -1.04 -2.60 4.49
N TYR A 198 0.23 -2.30 4.73
CA TYR A 198 0.99 -2.88 5.85
C TYR A 198 1.41 -1.87 6.92
N GLY A 199 1.61 -0.61 6.55
CA GLY A 199 2.21 0.42 7.41
C GLY A 199 3.68 0.17 7.72
N ASP A 200 4.16 0.80 8.79
CA ASP A 200 5.55 0.72 9.26
C ASP A 200 5.98 -0.72 9.60
N PRO A 201 6.99 -1.30 8.91
CA PRO A 201 7.48 -2.65 9.20
C PRO A 201 8.26 -2.77 10.52
N LEU A 202 8.63 -1.64 11.14
CA LEU A 202 9.28 -1.58 12.45
C LEU A 202 8.32 -1.22 13.58
N ALA A 203 7.04 -0.95 13.28
CA ALA A 203 6.05 -0.70 14.32
C ALA A 203 5.91 -1.95 15.22
N PRO A 204 5.83 -1.77 16.55
CA PRO A 204 5.52 -2.88 17.44
C PRO A 204 4.19 -3.49 17.01
N ALA A 205 4.10 -4.81 17.06
CA ALA A 205 2.86 -5.51 16.84
C ALA A 205 1.80 -4.94 17.80
N GLU A 206 0.73 -4.33 17.26
CA GLU A 206 -0.44 -3.93 18.04
C GLU A 206 -0.88 -5.11 18.93
N PRO A 207 -1.15 -4.92 20.22
CA PRO A 207 -1.64 -5.99 21.08
C PRO A 207 -2.94 -6.53 20.47
N SER A 208 -3.04 -7.85 20.32
CA SER A 208 -4.25 -8.48 19.80
C SER A 208 -5.43 -8.16 20.73
N PRO A 209 -6.57 -7.65 20.23
CA PRO A 209 -7.75 -7.51 21.07
C PRO A 209 -8.28 -8.92 21.37
N GLY A 210 -8.00 -9.41 22.57
CA GLY A 210 -8.45 -10.72 23.04
C GLY A 210 -7.52 -11.86 22.62
N GLY A 211 -6.72 -12.33 23.57
CA GLY A 211 -5.85 -13.48 23.39
C GLY A 211 -5.03 -13.71 24.63
N GLU A 212 -5.66 -14.28 25.67
CA GLU A 212 -4.93 -15.00 26.69
C GLU A 212 -4.05 -16.04 25.98
N GLY A 213 -2.74 -15.80 25.94
CA GLY A 213 -1.79 -16.74 25.37
C GLY A 213 -1.76 -18.02 26.20
N PRO A 214 -1.67 -19.22 25.59
CA PRO A 214 -1.64 -20.48 26.35
C PRO A 214 -0.29 -20.76 27.02
N PHE A 215 0.55 -19.73 27.22
CA PHE A 215 1.89 -19.89 27.78
C PHE A 215 2.26 -18.70 28.69
N ALA A 216 1.49 -18.50 29.75
CA ALA A 216 2.02 -17.84 30.93
C ALA A 216 2.97 -18.83 31.62
N LEU A 217 4.27 -18.70 31.36
CA LEU A 217 5.29 -19.37 32.16
C LEU A 217 5.19 -18.85 33.60
N ALA A 218 4.75 -19.72 34.51
CA ALA A 218 4.82 -19.45 35.93
C ALA A 218 6.30 -19.21 36.31
N GLY A 219 6.61 -18.02 36.79
CA GLY A 219 7.92 -17.70 37.34
C GLY A 219 8.22 -18.60 38.55
N PRO A 220 9.50 -18.97 38.78
CA PRO A 220 9.87 -19.72 39.96
C PRO A 220 10.01 -18.72 41.11
N ASP A 221 8.99 -18.58 41.94
CA ASP A 221 9.15 -18.23 43.36
C ASP A 221 7.78 -18.16 44.03
N SER A 222 7.46 -19.19 44.81
CA SER A 222 6.46 -19.12 45.89
C SER A 222 6.76 -20.23 46.92
N PRO A 223 7.13 -19.87 48.17
CA PRO A 223 7.47 -20.84 49.20
C PRO A 223 6.22 -21.53 49.76
N ARG A 224 6.25 -22.87 49.70
CA ARG A 224 5.47 -23.85 50.49
C ARG A 224 5.47 -23.59 52.00
N HIS A 225 4.69 -22.66 52.54
CA HIS A 225 4.41 -22.62 53.97
C HIS A 225 3.71 -23.91 54.42
N GLY A 226 4.25 -24.54 55.46
CA GLY A 226 3.63 -25.67 56.14
C GLY A 226 2.47 -25.24 57.03
N GLN A 227 1.55 -26.18 57.26
CA GLN A 227 0.70 -26.22 58.44
C GLN A 227 0.19 -27.65 58.65
N ASP A 228 0.58 -28.19 59.82
CA ASP A 228 -0.19 -28.97 60.78
C ASP A 228 -0.97 -30.23 60.37
N ARG A 229 -0.44 -31.37 60.81
CA ARG A 229 -1.25 -32.53 61.22
C ARG A 229 -1.13 -32.72 62.73
N GLN A 230 -2.25 -32.60 63.44
CA GLN A 230 -2.39 -32.97 64.84
C GLN A 230 -2.57 -34.50 65.04
N PRO A 231 -2.39 -35.01 66.29
CA PRO A 231 -2.13 -36.43 66.58
C PRO A 231 -3.29 -37.19 67.27
N GLY A 232 -3.20 -38.53 67.29
CA GLY A 232 -4.00 -39.45 68.12
C GLY A 232 -4.67 -40.56 67.30
N ALA A 233 -4.73 -41.85 67.67
CA ALA A 233 -4.47 -42.52 68.94
C ALA A 233 -4.27 -44.06 68.74
N ARG A 234 -3.42 -44.64 69.61
CA ARG A 234 -3.40 -45.96 70.28
C ARG A 234 -3.92 -47.26 69.58
N GLU A 235 -2.97 -48.20 69.40
CA GLU A 235 -2.84 -49.61 69.90
C GLU A 235 -4.09 -50.44 70.33
N PRO A 236 -4.02 -51.79 70.34
CA PRO A 236 -2.83 -52.66 70.47
C PRO A 236 -2.53 -53.62 69.30
#